data_AF-A0A7S4FH95-F1
#
_entry.id   AF-A0A7S4FH95-F1
#
_cell.length_a   1.000
_cell.length_b   1.000
_cell.length_c   1.000
_cell.angle_alpha   90.00
_cell.angle_beta   90.00
_cell.angle_gamma   90.00
#
_symmetry.space_group_name_H-M   'P 1'
#
loop_
_entity.id
_entity.type
_entity.pdbx_description
1 polymer ?
#
loop_
_entity_poly.entity_id
_entity_poly.type
_entity_poly.pdbx_seq_one_letter_code
_entity_poly.pdbx_strand_id
1 'polypeptide(L)'
;NLKACNHYRLYNGMAGEAELRVLLELQSAAYNAENDLVKHNTVVFRSGENALQVLPPLLDQFPEARLNLVIFHLHNDEVEEAYQLIKDIEPVTPQEYILKGV
;
A
#
# COMPACT_ATOMS: atom_id res chain seq x y z
N ASN A 1 3.78 -0.64 13.62
CA ASN A 1 3.46 -0.36 12.20
C ASN A 1 3.79 1.10 11.86
N LEU A 2 3.27 2.07 12.60
CA LEU A 2 3.54 3.51 12.40
C LEU A 2 5.04 3.88 12.22
N LYS A 3 5.94 3.28 13.02
CA LYS A 3 7.40 3.48 12.88
C LYS A 3 7.91 3.09 11.48
N ALA A 4 7.50 1.93 10.98
CA ALA A 4 7.87 1.45 9.64
C ALA A 4 7.35 2.38 8.53
N CYS A 5 6.10 2.84 8.62
CA CYS A 5 5.54 3.81 7.66
C CYS A 5 6.29 5.16 7.67
N ASN A 6 6.72 5.62 8.85
CA ASN A 6 7.51 6.85 8.94
C ASN A 6 8.89 6.67 8.30
N HIS A 7 9.56 5.53 8.54
CA HIS A 7 10.83 5.22 7.91
C HIS A 7 10.70 5.09 6.38
N TYR A 8 9.62 4.49 5.90
CA TYR A 8 9.34 4.42 4.47
C TYR A 8 9.22 5.81 3.83
N ARG A 9 8.42 6.69 4.43
CA ARG A 9 8.19 8.06 3.91
C ARG A 9 9.42 8.96 4.00
N LEU A 10 10.26 8.77 5.01
CA LEU A 10 11.44 9.62 5.25
C LEU A 10 12.71 9.12 4.53
N TYR A 11 12.81 7.82 4.27
CA TYR A 11 14.01 7.20 3.71
C TYR A 11 13.71 6.42 2.43
N ASN A 12 13.23 5.17 2.55
CA ASN A 12 12.94 4.29 1.43
C ASN A 12 12.19 3.00 1.85
N GLY A 13 11.80 2.20 0.86
CA GLY A 13 11.22 0.85 0.99
C GLY A 13 11.96 -0.07 1.96
N MET A 14 13.28 -0.21 1.79
CA MET A 14 14.10 -1.12 2.59
C MET A 14 14.11 -0.75 4.09
N ALA A 15 14.18 0.55 4.41
CA ALA A 15 14.14 1.03 5.79
C ALA A 15 12.78 0.78 6.44
N GLY A 16 11.68 0.94 5.68
CA GLY A 16 10.34 0.59 6.14
C GLY A 16 10.19 -0.91 6.38
N GLU A 17 10.67 -1.74 5.46
CA GLU A 17 10.59 -3.20 5.57
C GLU A 17 11.39 -3.75 6.76
N ALA A 18 12.61 -3.24 7.00
CA ALA A 18 13.42 -3.65 8.14
C ALA A 18 12.69 -3.44 9.48
N GLU A 19 12.07 -2.29 9.66
CA GLU A 19 11.27 -1.97 10.86
C GLU A 19 9.97 -2.80 10.93
N LEU A 20 9.37 -3.12 9.79
CA LEU A 20 8.20 -3.99 9.72
C LEU A 20 8.53 -5.44 10.09
N ARG A 21 9.71 -5.93 9.70
CA ARG A 21 10.21 -7.27 10.03
C ARG A 21 10.42 -7.46 11.51
N VAL A 22 11.00 -6.47 12.19
CA VAL A 22 11.15 -6.47 13.65
C VAL A 22 9.77 -6.57 14.34
N LEU A 23 8.77 -5.88 13.82
CA LEU A 23 7.39 -5.99 14.33
C LEU A 23 6.78 -7.38 14.10
N LEU A 24 7.04 -8.00 12.95
CA LEU A 24 6.57 -9.35 12.65
C LEU A 24 7.21 -10.40 13.56
N GLU A 25 8.51 -10.27 13.85
CA GLU A 25 9.22 -11.14 14.80
C GLU A 25 8.67 -11.01 16.22
N LEU A 26 8.27 -9.82 16.64
CA LEU A 26 7.61 -9.59 17.92
C LEU A 26 6.16 -10.13 17.95
N GLN A 27 5.44 -10.08 16.82
CA GLN A 27 4.06 -10.58 16.71
C GLN A 27 3.95 -12.09 16.57
N SER A 28 4.92 -12.75 15.92
CA SER A 28 4.93 -14.21 15.76
C SER A 28 5.03 -14.94 17.09
N ALA A 29 5.71 -14.34 18.08
CA ALA A 29 5.74 -14.81 19.46
C ALA A 29 4.39 -14.68 20.19
N ALA A 30 3.46 -13.87 19.67
CA ALA A 30 2.19 -13.53 20.30
C ALA A 30 0.96 -14.18 19.65
N TYR A 31 1.15 -15.14 18.73
CA TYR A 31 0.06 -15.91 18.07
C TYR A 31 -1.05 -15.01 17.49
N ASN A 32 -0.67 -13.94 16.77
CA ASN A 32 -1.64 -13.04 16.16
C ASN A 32 -1.82 -13.30 14.67
N ALA A 33 -3.09 -13.33 14.31
CA ALA A 33 -3.65 -13.59 12.99
C ALA A 33 -2.98 -12.75 11.89
N GLU A 34 -3.01 -13.28 10.67
CA GLU A 34 -2.63 -12.57 9.45
C GLU A 34 -3.12 -11.12 9.49
N ASN A 35 -2.18 -10.19 9.67
CA ASN A 35 -2.52 -8.79 9.83
C ASN A 35 -2.55 -8.15 8.44
N ASP A 36 -3.74 -7.97 7.90
CA ASP A 36 -3.98 -7.41 6.57
C ASP A 36 -3.30 -6.04 6.37
N LEU A 37 -3.22 -5.21 7.42
CA LEU A 37 -2.47 -3.95 7.41
C LEU A 37 -0.95 -4.17 7.22
N VAL A 38 -0.40 -5.23 7.80
CA VAL A 38 1.02 -5.56 7.66
C VAL A 38 1.29 -6.09 6.25
N LYS A 39 0.41 -6.95 5.71
CA LYS A 39 0.49 -7.42 4.32
C LYS A 39 0.42 -6.26 3.34
N HIS A 40 -0.55 -5.37 3.50
CA HIS A 40 -0.67 -4.13 2.71
C HIS A 40 0.62 -3.31 2.73
N ASN A 41 1.15 -3.00 3.93
CA ASN A 41 2.34 -2.16 4.04
C ASN A 41 3.59 -2.83 3.48
N THR A 42 3.69 -4.15 3.57
CA THR A 42 4.79 -4.91 2.95
C THR A 42 4.81 -4.72 1.44
N VAL A 43 3.65 -4.81 0.78
CA VAL A 43 3.52 -4.58 -0.67
C VAL A 43 3.96 -3.17 -1.04
N VAL A 44 3.51 -2.16 -0.30
CA VAL A 44 3.86 -0.76 -0.53
C VAL A 44 5.38 -0.54 -0.37
N PHE A 45 5.99 -1.16 0.63
CA PHE A 45 7.43 -1.03 0.88
C PHE A 45 8.28 -1.71 -0.19
N ARG A 46 7.74 -2.75 -0.85
CA ARG A 46 8.38 -3.48 -1.96
C ARG A 46 7.95 -2.98 -3.34
N SER A 47 7.50 -1.73 -3.42
CA SER A 47 7.12 -1.09 -4.70
C SER A 47 6.04 -1.87 -5.47
N GLY A 48 5.11 -2.51 -4.77
CA GLY A 48 3.99 -3.22 -5.40
C GLY A 48 4.25 -4.69 -5.74
N GLU A 49 5.33 -5.29 -5.24
CA GLU A 49 5.50 -6.75 -5.34
C GLU A 49 4.30 -7.48 -4.73
N ASN A 50 3.66 -8.38 -5.50
CA ASN A 50 2.43 -9.10 -5.13
C ASN A 50 1.19 -8.20 -4.90
N ALA A 51 1.19 -6.96 -5.40
CA ALA A 51 0.08 -6.02 -5.25
C ALA A 51 -1.28 -6.61 -5.67
N LEU A 52 -1.34 -7.31 -6.81
CA LEU A 52 -2.58 -7.91 -7.33
C LEU A 52 -3.15 -9.03 -6.46
N GLN A 53 -2.34 -9.67 -5.61
CA GLN A 53 -2.83 -10.72 -4.71
C GLN A 53 -3.31 -10.14 -3.37
N VAL A 54 -2.70 -9.04 -2.92
CA VAL A 54 -2.88 -8.50 -1.57
C VAL A 54 -3.77 -7.28 -1.54
N LEU A 55 -3.69 -6.36 -2.50
CA LEU A 55 -4.44 -5.09 -2.48
C LEU A 55 -5.92 -5.24 -2.87
N PRO A 56 -6.32 -6.04 -3.88
CA PRO A 56 -7.73 -6.19 -4.25
C PRO A 56 -8.67 -6.62 -3.11
N PRO A 57 -8.35 -7.61 -2.26
CA PRO A 57 -9.24 -7.98 -1.15
C PRO A 57 -9.31 -6.92 -0.04
N LEU A 58 -8.40 -5.92 -0.06
CA LEU A 58 -8.29 -4.87 0.94
C LEU A 58 -8.95 -3.56 0.53
N LEU A 59 -9.49 -3.46 -0.70
CA LEU A 59 -10.13 -2.26 -1.23
C LEU A 59 -11.35 -1.80 -0.43
N ASP A 60 -12.08 -2.74 0.18
CA ASP A 60 -13.27 -2.44 0.99
C ASP A 60 -12.92 -2.06 2.44
N GLN A 61 -11.71 -2.39 2.89
CA GLN A 61 -11.26 -2.15 4.27
C GLN A 61 -10.37 -0.90 4.38
N PHE A 62 -9.55 -0.64 3.36
CA PHE A 62 -8.57 0.44 3.37
C PHE A 62 -8.69 1.28 2.10
N PRO A 63 -9.10 2.56 2.19
CA PRO A 63 -9.16 3.43 1.03
C PRO A 63 -7.77 3.60 0.37
N GLU A 64 -6.69 3.56 1.17
CA GLU A 64 -5.31 3.66 0.69
C GLU A 64 -4.89 2.47 -0.18
N ALA A 65 -5.48 1.28 0.00
CA ALA A 65 -5.17 0.11 -0.82
C ALA A 65 -5.51 0.37 -2.30
N ARG A 66 -6.59 1.12 -2.55
CA ARG A 66 -7.00 1.52 -3.89
C ARG A 66 -6.00 2.47 -4.52
N LEU A 67 -5.56 3.49 -3.79
CA LEU A 67 -4.59 4.46 -4.28
C LEU A 67 -3.24 3.80 -4.57
N ASN A 68 -2.79 2.89 -3.70
CA ASN A 68 -1.56 2.13 -3.93
C ASN A 68 -1.67 1.18 -5.13
N LEU A 69 -2.86 0.62 -5.39
CA LEU A 69 -3.12 -0.21 -6.57
C LEU A 69 -3.13 0.63 -7.86
N VAL A 70 -3.70 1.84 -7.83
CA VAL A 70 -3.62 2.81 -8.94
C VAL A 70 -2.16 3.15 -9.24
N ILE A 71 -1.37 3.49 -8.20
CA ILE A 71 0.06 3.77 -8.35
C ILE A 71 0.79 2.57 -8.97
N PHE A 72 0.48 1.34 -8.54
CA PHE A 72 1.06 0.13 -9.11
C PHE A 72 0.77 -0.01 -10.61
N HIS A 73 -0.49 0.16 -11.03
CA HIS A 73 -0.85 0.10 -12.46
C HIS A 73 -0.16 1.20 -13.28
N LEU A 74 -0.08 2.42 -12.75
CA LEU A 74 0.65 3.52 -13.41
C LEU A 74 2.16 3.22 -13.57
N HIS A 75 2.78 2.50 -12.64
CA HIS A 75 4.19 2.10 -12.76
C HIS A 75 4.42 0.99 -13.81
N ASN A 76 3.38 0.23 -14.15
CA ASN A 76 3.43 -0.84 -15.17
C ASN A 76 2.90 -0.39 -16.54
N ASP A 77 2.70 0.92 -16.74
CA ASP A 77 2.09 1.51 -17.95
C ASP A 77 0.64 1.05 -18.23
N GLU A 78 -0.05 0.51 -17.22
CA GLU A 78 -1.44 0.03 -17.26
C GLU A 78 -2.43 1.17 -16.94
N VAL A 79 -2.48 2.16 -17.83
CA VAL A 79 -3.24 3.41 -17.60
C VAL A 79 -4.75 3.18 -17.56
N GLU A 80 -5.26 2.22 -18.34
CA GLU A 80 -6.70 1.96 -18.41
C GLU A 80 -7.21 1.36 -17.09
N GLU A 81 -6.48 0.40 -16.53
CA GLU A 81 -6.75 -0.22 -15.24
C GLU A 81 -6.68 0.80 -14.10
N ALA A 82 -5.65 1.66 -14.11
CA ALA A 82 -5.52 2.77 -13.18
C ALA A 82 -6.73 3.72 -13.25
N TYR A 83 -7.17 4.06 -14.47
CA TYR A 83 -8.32 4.94 -14.69
C TYR A 83 -9.64 4.32 -14.19
N GLN A 84 -9.87 3.02 -14.46
CA GLN A 84 -11.08 2.34 -13.98
C GLN A 84 -11.21 2.36 -12.45
N LEU A 85 -10.08 2.34 -11.73
CA LEU A 85 -10.06 2.36 -10.27
C LEU A 85 -10.32 3.75 -9.67
N ILE A 86 -9.98 4.84 -10.38
CA ILE A 86 -10.03 6.21 -9.85
C ILE A 86 -11.19 7.06 -10.40
N LYS A 87 -11.76 6.71 -11.57
CA LYS A 87 -12.77 7.55 -12.27
C LYS A 87 -13.97 7.95 -11.38
N ASP A 88 -14.45 7.03 -10.57
CA ASP A 88 -15.66 7.20 -9.73
C ASP A 88 -15.32 7.73 -8.32
N ILE A 89 -14.04 7.94 -8.00
CA ILE A 89 -13.62 8.50 -6.72
C ILE A 89 -13.77 10.01 -6.75
N GLU A 90 -14.43 10.57 -5.75
CA GLU A 90 -14.37 12.00 -5.47
C GLU A 90 -13.14 12.27 -4.58
N PRO A 91 -12.10 12.92 -5.12
CA PRO A 91 -10.88 13.17 -4.36
C PRO A 91 -11.17 14.14 -3.20
N VAL A 92 -10.74 13.77 -2.01
CA VAL A 92 -10.84 14.57 -0.77
C VAL A 92 -9.46 14.90 -0.21
N THR A 93 -8.42 14.17 -0.61
CA THR A 93 -7.03 14.44 -0.21
C THR A 93 -6.19 14.97 -1.37
N PRO A 94 -5.15 15.79 -1.10
CA PRO A 94 -4.25 16.27 -2.15
C PRO A 94 -3.62 15.15 -3.00
N GLN A 95 -3.35 13.98 -2.40
CA GLN A 95 -2.78 12.84 -3.10
C GLN A 95 -3.75 12.27 -4.14
N GLU A 96 -5.04 12.19 -3.81
CA GLU A 96 -6.08 11.76 -4.74
C GLU A 96 -6.28 12.76 -5.87
N TYR A 97 -6.23 14.07 -5.57
CA TYR A 97 -6.27 15.11 -6.60
C TYR A 97 -5.10 14.99 -7.58
N ILE A 98 -3.89 14.72 -7.06
CA ILE A 98 -2.71 14.51 -7.91
C ILE A 98 -2.92 13.27 -8.79
N LEU A 99 -3.30 12.13 -8.20
CA LEU A 99 -3.49 10.89 -8.95
C LEU A 99 -4.60 10.98 -10.00
N LYS A 100 -5.67 11.76 -9.75
CA LYS A 100 -6.75 11.96 -10.70
C LYS A 100 -6.39 12.95 -11.82
N GLY A 101 -5.38 13.80 -11.60
CA GLY A 101 -4.92 14.78 -12.58
C GLY A 101 -3.82 14.31 -13.53
N VAL A 102 -3.18 13.17 -13.21
CA VAL A 102 -2.21 12.47 -14.07
C VAL A 102 -2.97 11.62 -15.10
#